data_AF-A0A7K4H7C8-F1
#
_entry.id   AF-A0A7K4H7C8-F1
#
_cell.length_a   1.000
_cell.length_b   1.000
_cell.length_c   1.000
_cell.angle_alpha   90.00
_cell.angle_beta   90.00
_cell.angle_gamma   90.00
#
_symmetry.space_group_name_H-M   'P 1'
#
loop_
_entity.id
_entity.type
_entity.pdbx_description
1 polymer ?
#
loop_
_entity_poly.entity_id
_entity_poly.type
_entity_poly.pdbx_seq_one_letter_code
_entity_poly.pdbx_strand_id
1 'polypeptide(L)'
;MLSDDKLRNKDKIIERIWKIRDYIQELENVKEGIIHFLLSRKKLDNVTKDLWISDVKGLYYNTVSAWEMLNSASKGNLKFLDKSKNFLHNARSLLAKIISELKFFKEELVLNLITEIENSFEKCWSAFYNEFDILTPEKKSTKHFERVIKVSDSEYHLPCSVCGKNSVECKIGYGRFDEHESLVYSGITHSRSLKKNLASELFKYLKKENLAEVHSFMKDYLCYEGMDAYCPECDKIYCWEHYNARVEYDDGFYDCTYGECPAGHGRMIDD
;
A
#
# COMPACT_ATOMS: atom_id res chain seq x y z
N MET A 1 24.69 28.02 9.82
CA MET A 1 25.60 27.37 8.85
C MET A 1 25.44 25.87 9.00
N LEU A 2 25.05 25.16 7.93
CA LEU A 2 25.12 23.70 7.92
C LEU A 2 26.61 23.32 7.90
N SER A 3 27.03 22.30 8.64
CA SER A 3 28.41 21.82 8.57
C SER A 3 28.72 21.31 7.16
N ASP A 4 29.97 21.46 6.70
CA ASP A 4 30.42 20.99 5.37
C ASP A 4 30.06 19.51 5.11
N ASP A 5 29.99 18.69 6.16
CA ASP A 5 29.56 17.29 6.09
C ASP A 5 28.09 17.12 5.66
N LYS A 6 27.19 18.02 6.09
CA LYS A 6 25.78 17.98 5.66
C LYS A 6 25.62 18.38 4.20
N LEU A 7 26.45 19.31 3.72
CA LEU A 7 26.45 19.72 2.31
C LEU A 7 26.97 18.60 1.41
N ARG A 8 28.11 17.97 1.76
CA ARG A 8 28.64 16.82 1.02
C ARG A 8 27.69 15.62 0.98
N ASN A 9 26.88 15.43 2.02
CA ASN A 9 25.87 14.37 2.02
C ASN A 9 24.70 14.68 1.07
N LYS A 10 24.30 15.96 0.96
CA LYS A 10 23.20 16.39 0.08
C LYS A 10 23.50 16.13 -1.39
N ASP A 11 24.70 16.45 -1.86
CA ASP A 11 25.06 16.26 -3.27
C ASP A 11 25.07 14.77 -3.66
N LYS A 12 25.54 13.90 -2.76
CA LYS A 12 25.50 12.45 -2.96
C LYS A 12 24.07 11.91 -3.05
N ILE A 13 23.15 12.40 -2.20
CA ILE A 13 21.73 12.01 -2.26
C ILE A 13 21.12 12.43 -3.59
N ILE A 14 21.40 13.65 -4.05
CA ILE A 14 20.91 14.15 -5.34
C ILE A 14 21.42 13.27 -6.48
N GLU A 15 22.72 12.91 -6.48
CA GLU A 15 23.29 12.01 -7.50
C GLU A 15 22.60 10.63 -7.53
N ARG A 16 22.35 10.02 -6.37
CA ARG A 16 21.64 8.72 -6.30
C ARG A 16 20.20 8.82 -6.80
N ILE A 17 19.48 9.88 -6.44
CA ILE A 17 18.12 10.11 -6.93
C ILE A 17 18.11 10.31 -8.45
N TRP A 18 19.14 10.93 -9.03
CA TRP A 18 19.27 11.03 -10.48
C TRP A 18 19.42 9.67 -11.16
N LYS A 19 20.13 8.71 -10.54
CA LYS A 19 20.27 7.33 -11.07
C LYS A 19 18.94 6.57 -11.14
N ILE A 20 17.93 6.97 -10.35
CA ILE A 20 16.58 6.39 -10.47
C ILE A 20 16.00 6.63 -11.87
N ARG A 21 16.38 7.72 -12.57
CA ARG A 21 15.91 7.97 -13.94
C ARG A 21 16.32 6.88 -14.93
N ASP A 22 17.46 6.23 -14.71
CA ASP A 22 17.91 5.16 -15.60
C ASP A 22 16.94 3.97 -15.53
N TYR A 23 16.49 3.61 -14.32
CA TYR A 23 15.46 2.59 -14.12
C TYR A 23 14.08 3.01 -14.67
N ILE A 24 13.73 4.29 -14.54
CA ILE A 24 12.49 4.83 -15.15
C ILE A 24 12.55 4.76 -16.68
N GLN A 25 13.74 4.95 -17.28
CA GLN A 25 13.92 4.81 -18.72
C GLN A 25 13.76 3.35 -19.17
N GLU A 26 14.26 2.38 -18.39
CA GLU A 26 13.98 0.96 -18.64
C GLU A 26 12.47 0.68 -18.60
N LEU A 27 11.76 1.18 -17.59
CA LEU A 27 10.30 1.04 -17.47
C LEU A 27 9.56 1.69 -18.66
N GLU A 28 10.04 2.83 -19.17
CA GLU A 28 9.48 3.47 -20.36
C GLU A 28 9.58 2.58 -21.60
N ASN A 29 10.71 1.90 -21.80
CA ASN A 29 10.91 1.02 -22.94
C ASN A 29 9.93 -0.17 -22.90
N VAL A 30 9.74 -0.78 -21.72
CA VAL A 30 8.77 -1.87 -21.54
C VAL A 30 7.34 -1.38 -21.75
N LYS A 31 7.01 -0.18 -21.24
CA LYS A 31 5.71 0.49 -21.46
C LYS A 31 5.40 0.65 -22.95
N GLU A 32 6.35 1.10 -23.77
CA GLU A 32 6.15 1.20 -25.22
C GLU A 32 5.95 -0.17 -25.89
N GLY A 33 6.68 -1.20 -25.43
CA GLY A 33 6.49 -2.58 -25.88
C GLY A 33 5.07 -3.11 -25.63
N ILE A 34 4.53 -2.85 -24.44
CA ILE A 34 3.16 -3.23 -24.06
C ILE A 34 2.13 -2.45 -24.88
N ILE A 35 2.30 -1.14 -25.06
CA ILE A 35 1.37 -0.32 -25.88
C ILE A 35 1.35 -0.84 -27.33
N HIS A 36 2.51 -1.09 -27.92
CA HIS A 36 2.61 -1.65 -29.26
C HIS A 36 1.91 -3.02 -29.36
N PHE A 37 2.14 -3.89 -28.36
CA PHE A 37 1.45 -5.16 -28.25
C PHE A 37 -0.08 -4.97 -28.25
N LEU A 38 -0.63 -4.12 -27.38
CA LEU A 38 -2.07 -3.90 -27.26
C LEU A 38 -2.69 -3.35 -28.55
N LEU A 39 -2.02 -2.40 -29.21
CA LEU A 39 -2.47 -1.83 -30.49
C LEU A 39 -2.57 -2.89 -31.59
N SER A 40 -1.63 -3.85 -31.61
CA SER A 40 -1.59 -4.93 -32.60
C SER A 40 -2.73 -5.95 -32.47
N ARG A 41 -3.41 -6.02 -31.32
CA ARG A 41 -4.44 -7.04 -31.05
C ARG A 41 -5.76 -6.70 -31.75
N LYS A 42 -6.14 -7.51 -32.74
CA LYS A 42 -7.45 -7.35 -33.44
C LYS A 42 -8.66 -7.76 -32.60
N LYS A 43 -8.45 -8.55 -31.55
CA LYS A 43 -9.52 -9.10 -30.70
C LYS A 43 -10.06 -8.11 -29.66
N LEU A 44 -9.29 -7.07 -29.33
CA LEU A 44 -9.75 -6.00 -28.44
C LEU A 44 -10.44 -4.92 -29.27
N ASP A 45 -11.61 -4.48 -28.81
CA ASP A 45 -12.23 -3.27 -29.33
C ASP A 45 -11.44 -2.01 -28.93
N ASN A 46 -11.70 -0.89 -29.60
CA ASN A 46 -10.93 0.33 -29.37
C ASN A 46 -11.11 0.89 -27.96
N VAL A 47 -12.27 0.73 -27.33
CA VAL A 47 -12.52 1.24 -25.98
C VAL A 47 -11.67 0.48 -24.97
N THR A 48 -11.64 -0.85 -25.06
CA THR A 48 -10.80 -1.69 -24.20
C THR A 48 -9.31 -1.38 -24.40
N LYS A 49 -8.86 -1.18 -25.64
CA LYS A 49 -7.47 -0.78 -25.92
C LYS A 49 -7.11 0.55 -25.27
N ASP A 50 -7.96 1.56 -25.44
CA ASP A 50 -7.71 2.90 -24.91
C ASP A 50 -7.64 2.87 -23.38
N LEU A 51 -8.50 2.08 -22.73
CA LEU A 51 -8.48 1.87 -21.28
C LEU A 51 -7.16 1.25 -20.82
N TRP A 52 -6.77 0.09 -21.37
CA TRP A 52 -5.57 -0.62 -20.94
C TRP A 52 -4.28 0.17 -21.27
N ILE A 53 -4.24 0.86 -22.41
CA ILE A 53 -3.14 1.78 -22.75
C ILE A 53 -3.08 2.94 -21.76
N SER A 54 -4.22 3.46 -21.33
CA SER A 54 -4.29 4.52 -20.31
C SER A 54 -3.71 4.04 -18.97
N ASP A 55 -4.01 2.82 -18.54
CA ASP A 55 -3.47 2.24 -17.31
C ASP A 55 -1.94 2.08 -17.40
N VAL A 56 -1.42 1.55 -18.51
CA VAL A 56 0.02 1.42 -18.80
C VAL A 56 0.74 2.78 -18.78
N LYS A 57 0.14 3.80 -19.40
CA LYS A 57 0.65 5.18 -19.32
C LYS A 57 0.60 5.72 -17.90
N GLY A 58 -0.49 5.42 -17.17
CA GLY A 58 -0.68 5.80 -15.77
C GLY A 58 0.44 5.28 -14.87
N LEU A 59 0.81 4.00 -14.99
CA LEU A 59 1.93 3.40 -14.26
C LEU A 59 3.22 4.22 -14.43
N TYR A 60 3.57 4.51 -15.68
CA TYR A 60 4.78 5.27 -16.00
C TYR A 60 4.73 6.70 -15.46
N TYR A 61 3.65 7.44 -15.73
CA TYR A 61 3.54 8.84 -15.30
C TYR A 61 3.46 9.00 -13.78
N ASN A 62 2.83 8.06 -13.07
CA ASN A 62 2.88 8.04 -11.61
C ASN A 62 4.30 7.80 -11.10
N THR A 63 5.08 6.91 -11.73
CA THR A 63 6.49 6.67 -11.37
C THR A 63 7.37 7.91 -11.63
N VAL A 64 7.20 8.58 -12.76
CA VAL A 64 7.87 9.86 -13.08
C VAL A 64 7.51 10.94 -12.06
N SER A 65 6.22 11.08 -11.75
CA SER A 65 5.73 12.05 -10.75
C SER A 65 6.33 11.76 -9.37
N ALA A 66 6.43 10.49 -8.97
CA ALA A 66 7.09 10.09 -7.74
C ALA A 66 8.55 10.58 -7.71
N TRP A 67 9.29 10.41 -8.80
CA TRP A 67 10.68 10.85 -8.92
C TRP A 67 10.83 12.37 -8.81
N GLU A 68 9.97 13.14 -9.49
CA GLU A 68 9.98 14.60 -9.43
C GLU A 68 9.75 15.11 -7.99
N MET A 69 8.82 14.49 -7.28
CA MET A 69 8.51 14.82 -5.88
C MET A 69 9.69 14.43 -4.96
N LEU A 70 10.32 13.28 -5.17
CA LEU A 70 11.50 12.84 -4.41
C LEU A 70 12.70 13.77 -4.64
N ASN A 71 12.98 14.13 -5.89
CA ASN A 71 14.02 15.09 -6.26
C ASN A 71 13.75 16.48 -5.67
N SER A 72 12.48 16.88 -5.57
CA SER A 72 12.10 18.12 -4.88
C SER A 72 12.35 18.03 -3.37
N ALA A 73 12.05 16.87 -2.76
CA ALA A 73 12.29 16.61 -1.35
C ALA A 73 13.78 16.64 -0.99
N SER A 74 14.65 16.02 -1.80
CA SER A 74 16.10 16.01 -1.59
C SER A 74 16.75 17.40 -1.70
N LYS A 75 16.11 18.31 -2.44
CA LYS A 75 16.51 19.72 -2.51
C LYS A 75 16.11 20.53 -1.26
N GLY A 76 15.32 19.96 -0.36
CA GLY A 76 14.92 20.54 0.93
C GLY A 76 13.41 20.63 1.14
N ASN A 77 12.59 20.28 0.14
CA ASN A 77 11.14 20.39 0.24
C ASN A 77 10.50 19.11 0.80
N LEU A 78 10.83 18.73 2.04
CA LEU A 78 10.45 17.44 2.63
C LEU A 78 8.94 17.13 2.62
N LYS A 79 8.07 18.15 2.55
CA LYS A 79 6.61 17.97 2.39
C LYS A 79 6.20 17.18 1.13
N PHE A 80 7.09 17.04 0.15
CA PHE A 80 6.84 16.25 -1.06
C PHE A 80 7.19 14.77 -0.90
N LEU A 81 7.82 14.36 0.19
CA LEU A 81 8.21 12.97 0.41
C LEU A 81 6.97 12.04 0.47
N ASP A 82 5.95 12.42 1.23
CA ASP A 82 4.69 11.65 1.32
C ASP A 82 3.96 11.60 -0.03
N LYS A 83 3.98 12.71 -0.79
CA LYS A 83 3.39 12.73 -2.14
C LYS A 83 4.13 11.79 -3.09
N SER A 84 5.45 11.75 -3.01
CA SER A 84 6.28 10.82 -3.78
C SER A 84 5.90 9.37 -3.49
N LYS A 85 5.79 9.00 -2.21
CA LYS A 85 5.33 7.67 -1.78
C LYS A 85 3.95 7.34 -2.36
N ASN A 86 2.99 8.25 -2.22
CA ASN A 86 1.63 8.05 -2.73
C ASN A 86 1.61 7.79 -4.24
N PHE A 87 2.35 8.58 -5.03
CA PHE A 87 2.46 8.34 -6.47
C PHE A 87 3.07 6.96 -6.78
N LEU A 88 4.11 6.56 -6.07
CA LEU A 88 4.74 5.25 -6.26
C LEU A 88 3.80 4.09 -5.89
N HIS A 89 3.00 4.23 -4.83
CA HIS A 89 1.97 3.25 -4.47
C HIS A 89 0.87 3.16 -5.52
N ASN A 90 0.38 4.29 -6.02
CA ASN A 90 -0.58 4.31 -7.12
C ASN A 90 -0.02 3.60 -8.37
N ALA A 91 1.26 3.81 -8.67
CA ALA A 91 1.95 3.10 -9.74
C ALA A 91 1.93 1.58 -9.50
N ARG A 92 2.24 1.11 -8.28
CA ARG A 92 2.18 -0.33 -7.93
C ARG A 92 0.78 -0.92 -8.10
N SER A 93 -0.28 -0.20 -7.72
CA SER A 93 -1.66 -0.63 -7.94
C SER A 93 -1.98 -0.77 -9.44
N LEU A 94 -1.53 0.17 -10.27
CA LEU A 94 -1.69 0.10 -11.73
C LEU A 94 -0.90 -1.07 -12.33
N LEU A 95 0.30 -1.36 -11.83
CA LEU A 95 1.08 -2.53 -12.26
C LEU A 95 0.29 -3.82 -12.06
N ALA A 96 -0.31 -4.03 -10.88
CA ALA A 96 -1.11 -5.23 -10.59
C ALA A 96 -2.29 -5.37 -11.57
N LYS A 97 -2.98 -4.26 -11.86
CA LYS A 97 -4.05 -4.22 -12.85
C LYS A 97 -3.57 -4.59 -14.26
N ILE A 98 -2.49 -3.97 -14.74
CA ILE A 98 -1.89 -4.24 -16.06
C ILE A 98 -1.51 -5.71 -16.19
N ILE A 99 -0.91 -6.30 -15.14
CA ILE A 99 -0.53 -7.72 -15.15
C ILE A 99 -1.75 -8.61 -15.31
N SER A 100 -2.84 -8.34 -14.59
CA SER A 100 -4.09 -9.12 -14.73
C SER A 100 -4.69 -8.99 -16.13
N GLU A 101 -4.74 -7.77 -16.69
CA GLU A 101 -5.18 -7.52 -18.07
C GLU A 101 -4.31 -8.24 -19.11
N LEU A 102 -2.99 -8.27 -18.91
CA LEU A 102 -2.08 -8.99 -19.79
C LEU A 102 -2.22 -10.52 -19.68
N LYS A 103 -2.45 -11.07 -18.48
CA LYS A 103 -2.65 -12.52 -18.28
C LYS A 103 -3.83 -13.09 -19.07
N PHE A 104 -4.79 -12.24 -19.48
CA PHE A 104 -5.83 -12.61 -20.44
C PHE A 104 -5.26 -13.23 -21.73
N PHE A 105 -4.10 -12.76 -22.17
CA PHE A 105 -3.39 -13.32 -23.32
C PHE A 105 -2.43 -14.43 -22.88
N LYS A 106 -2.77 -15.68 -23.21
CA LYS A 106 -1.96 -16.87 -22.89
C LYS A 106 -0.76 -17.07 -23.84
N GLU A 107 -0.13 -15.98 -24.27
CA GLU A 107 0.97 -15.97 -25.25
C GLU A 107 2.32 -15.82 -24.53
N GLU A 108 3.35 -16.55 -24.96
CA GLU A 108 4.71 -16.48 -24.36
C GLU A 108 5.30 -15.07 -24.36
N LEU A 109 5.10 -14.32 -25.46
CA LEU A 109 5.50 -12.92 -25.55
C LEU A 109 4.91 -12.07 -24.41
N VAL A 110 3.69 -12.37 -23.98
CA VAL A 110 3.00 -11.61 -22.93
C VAL A 110 3.54 -11.95 -21.56
N LEU A 111 3.86 -13.23 -21.30
CA LEU A 111 4.56 -13.62 -20.09
C LEU A 111 5.92 -12.90 -19.97
N ASN A 112 6.64 -12.77 -21.07
CA ASN A 112 7.90 -12.01 -21.11
C ASN A 112 7.66 -10.53 -20.79
N LEU A 113 6.65 -9.88 -21.40
CA LEU A 113 6.31 -8.49 -21.10
C LEU A 113 5.91 -8.29 -19.63
N ILE A 114 5.17 -9.23 -19.04
CA ILE A 114 4.80 -9.22 -17.61
C ILE A 114 6.07 -9.27 -16.75
N THR A 115 6.96 -10.23 -17.00
CA THR A 115 8.21 -10.37 -16.27
C THR A 115 9.11 -9.13 -16.43
N GLU A 116 9.19 -8.56 -17.63
CA GLU A 116 9.97 -7.35 -17.90
C GLU A 116 9.43 -6.12 -17.16
N ILE A 117 8.11 -5.93 -17.11
CA ILE A 117 7.51 -4.78 -16.44
C ILE A 117 7.61 -4.90 -14.92
N GLU A 118 7.39 -6.10 -14.37
CA GLU A 118 7.58 -6.38 -12.94
C GLU A 118 9.02 -6.10 -12.52
N ASN A 119 10.00 -6.67 -13.24
CA ASN A 119 11.41 -6.48 -12.93
C ASN A 119 11.83 -5.00 -13.04
N SER A 120 11.40 -4.31 -14.08
CA SER A 120 11.74 -2.89 -14.28
C SER A 120 11.11 -2.01 -13.20
N PHE A 121 9.87 -2.30 -12.80
CA PHE A 121 9.20 -1.57 -11.73
C PHE A 121 9.83 -1.86 -10.35
N GLU A 122 10.20 -3.11 -10.05
CA GLU A 122 10.82 -3.46 -8.76
C GLU A 122 12.21 -2.82 -8.58
N LYS A 123 12.96 -2.60 -9.68
CA LYS A 123 14.18 -1.77 -9.65
C LYS A 123 13.87 -0.33 -9.23
N CYS A 124 12.84 0.28 -9.84
CA CYS A 124 12.37 1.61 -9.44
C CYS A 124 11.97 1.60 -7.96
N TRP A 125 11.06 0.70 -7.57
CA TRP A 125 10.54 0.56 -6.21
C TRP A 125 11.64 0.50 -5.15
N SER A 126 12.58 -0.42 -5.33
CA SER A 126 13.72 -0.62 -4.42
C SER A 126 14.59 0.65 -4.31
N ALA A 127 14.87 1.30 -5.44
CA ALA A 127 15.67 2.52 -5.45
C ALA A 127 14.95 3.70 -4.76
N PHE A 128 13.65 3.85 -4.97
CA PHE A 128 12.83 4.85 -4.27
C PHE A 128 12.83 4.63 -2.76
N TYR A 129 12.54 3.41 -2.31
CA TYR A 129 12.44 3.10 -0.88
C TYR A 129 13.75 3.30 -0.13
N ASN A 130 14.88 2.94 -0.74
CA ASN A 130 16.20 3.23 -0.18
C ASN A 130 16.39 4.75 0.06
N GLU A 131 15.97 5.60 -0.88
CA GLU A 131 16.08 7.05 -0.71
C GLU A 131 15.02 7.60 0.26
N PHE A 132 13.83 7.00 0.32
CA PHE A 132 12.82 7.34 1.32
C PHE A 132 13.33 7.09 2.73
N ASP A 133 14.01 5.97 2.97
CA ASP A 133 14.57 5.65 4.29
C ASP A 133 15.65 6.65 4.71
N ILE A 134 16.47 7.09 3.75
CA ILE A 134 17.55 8.05 4.01
C ILE A 134 17.01 9.47 4.22
N LEU A 135 15.98 9.86 3.48
CA LEU A 135 15.38 11.19 3.56
C LEU A 135 14.31 11.33 4.65
N THR A 136 13.73 10.21 5.11
CA THR A 136 12.85 10.21 6.28
C THR A 136 13.76 10.44 7.47
N PRO A 137 13.74 11.63 8.12
CA PRO A 137 14.59 11.86 9.26
C PRO A 137 14.28 10.79 10.28
N GLU A 138 15.29 9.99 10.66
CA GLU A 138 15.15 9.01 11.73
C GLU A 138 14.66 9.73 12.98
N LYS A 139 13.34 9.76 13.15
CA LYS A 139 12.79 9.37 14.43
C LYS A 139 12.65 7.86 14.36
N LYS A 140 13.79 7.16 14.45
CA LYS A 140 13.89 6.01 15.36
C LYS A 140 13.69 6.52 16.78
N SER A 141 12.58 7.22 17.00
CA SER A 141 11.92 7.16 18.28
C SER A 141 11.53 5.70 18.32
N THR A 142 12.22 4.93 19.15
CA THR A 142 11.66 3.76 19.82
C THR A 142 10.48 4.22 20.68
N LYS A 143 9.59 5.05 20.14
CA LYS A 143 8.36 5.43 20.77
C LYS A 143 7.60 4.14 20.77
N HIS A 144 7.56 3.54 21.93
CA HIS A 144 6.56 2.55 22.22
C HIS A 144 5.22 3.23 21.97
N PHE A 145 4.54 2.84 20.89
CA PHE A 145 3.16 3.22 20.66
C PHE A 145 2.29 2.31 21.52
N GLU A 146 1.25 2.85 22.12
CA GLU A 146 0.26 2.03 22.81
C GLU A 146 -0.38 1.09 21.79
N ARG A 147 -0.57 -0.19 22.16
CA ARG A 147 -1.16 -1.18 21.24
C ARG A 147 -2.63 -0.91 20.98
N VAL A 148 -3.29 -0.32 21.97
CA VAL A 148 -4.69 0.09 21.94
C VAL A 148 -4.80 1.46 22.57
N ILE A 149 -5.39 2.41 21.84
CA ILE A 149 -5.67 3.76 22.34
C ILE A 149 -7.17 3.84 22.61
N LYS A 150 -7.54 4.02 23.89
CA LYS A 150 -8.93 4.29 24.27
C LYS A 150 -9.22 5.77 24.04
N VAL A 151 -9.98 6.10 22.99
CA VAL A 151 -10.38 7.48 22.68
C VAL A 151 -11.55 7.91 23.56
N SER A 152 -12.53 7.02 23.75
CA SER A 152 -13.68 7.23 24.63
C SER A 152 -14.22 5.89 25.16
N ASP A 153 -15.32 5.89 25.91
CA ASP A 153 -15.99 4.63 26.29
C ASP A 153 -16.63 3.91 25.09
N SER A 154 -16.85 4.63 23.99
CA SER A 154 -17.47 4.14 22.77
C SER A 154 -16.49 3.99 21.60
N GLU A 155 -15.18 4.21 21.78
CA GLU A 155 -14.22 4.27 20.67
C GLU A 155 -12.79 3.86 21.08
N TYR A 156 -12.20 2.99 20.26
CA TYR A 156 -10.84 2.49 20.38
C TYR A 156 -10.13 2.53 19.05
N HIS A 157 -8.85 2.91 19.08
CA HIS A 157 -7.95 2.95 17.92
C HIS A 157 -6.82 1.96 18.11
N LEU A 158 -6.43 1.27 17.04
CA LEU A 158 -5.25 0.40 17.00
C LEU A 158 -4.22 1.00 16.05
N PRO A 159 -3.16 1.63 16.59
CA PRO A 159 -2.13 2.23 15.76
C PRO A 159 -1.16 1.19 15.19
N CYS A 160 -0.55 1.55 14.06
CA CYS A 160 0.54 0.78 13.47
C CYS A 160 1.72 0.70 14.45
N SER A 161 2.24 -0.51 14.65
CA SER A 161 3.37 -0.78 15.54
C SER A 161 4.70 -0.21 15.04
N VAL A 162 4.76 0.25 13.79
CA VAL A 162 5.97 0.85 13.18
C VAL A 162 5.92 2.38 13.23
N CYS A 163 4.83 2.99 12.76
CA CYS A 163 4.73 4.46 12.63
C CYS A 163 3.74 5.13 13.58
N GLY A 164 2.94 4.37 14.34
CA GLY A 164 1.95 4.91 15.26
C GLY A 164 0.69 5.48 14.59
N LYS A 165 0.61 5.50 13.26
CA LYS A 165 -0.59 5.94 12.51
C LYS A 165 -1.76 5.01 12.83
N ASN A 166 -2.93 5.58 13.12
CA ASN A 166 -4.13 4.77 13.34
C ASN A 166 -4.40 3.87 12.12
N SER A 167 -4.54 2.56 12.34
CA SER A 167 -4.72 1.55 11.28
C SER A 167 -6.05 0.85 11.40
N VAL A 168 -6.61 0.76 12.62
CA VAL A 168 -7.94 0.20 12.86
C VAL A 168 -8.71 1.10 13.81
N GLU A 169 -9.97 1.35 13.51
CA GLU A 169 -10.92 2.02 14.39
C GLU A 169 -12.08 1.08 14.73
N CYS A 170 -12.42 1.00 16.01
CA CYS A 170 -13.60 0.30 16.52
C CYS A 170 -14.42 1.29 17.34
N LYS A 171 -15.62 1.67 16.86
CA LYS A 171 -16.48 2.63 17.56
C LYS A 171 -17.94 2.23 17.56
N ILE A 172 -18.69 2.68 18.55
CA ILE A 172 -20.14 2.68 18.51
C ILE A 172 -20.58 3.97 17.80
N GLY A 173 -21.36 3.85 16.72
CA GLY A 173 -21.80 4.99 15.93
C GLY A 173 -22.69 4.54 14.76
N TYR A 174 -22.81 5.37 13.72
CA TYR A 174 -23.54 5.01 12.52
C TYR A 174 -22.55 4.57 11.44
N GLY A 175 -22.74 3.37 10.91
CA GLY A 175 -22.06 2.94 9.69
C GLY A 175 -22.47 3.79 8.49
N ARG A 176 -21.71 3.68 7.39
CA ARG A 176 -21.93 4.47 6.17
C ARG A 176 -23.36 4.36 5.62
N PHE A 177 -24.02 3.22 5.85
CA PHE A 177 -25.35 2.90 5.34
C PHE A 177 -26.33 2.47 6.44
N ASP A 178 -25.97 2.65 7.71
CA ASP A 178 -26.81 2.19 8.81
C ASP A 178 -27.78 3.28 9.25
N GLU A 179 -29.05 2.93 9.43
CA GLU A 179 -30.06 3.80 10.05
C GLU A 179 -30.05 3.73 11.59
N HIS A 180 -29.27 2.81 12.14
CA HIS A 180 -29.22 2.52 13.57
C HIS A 180 -27.78 2.53 14.05
N GLU A 181 -27.61 2.83 15.34
CA GLU A 181 -26.31 2.79 15.97
C GLU A 181 -25.79 1.34 16.01
N SER A 182 -24.57 1.15 15.52
CA SER A 182 -23.89 -0.12 15.31
C SER A 182 -22.47 -0.07 15.89
N LEU A 183 -21.82 -1.23 15.97
CA LEU A 183 -20.39 -1.31 16.20
C LEU A 183 -19.70 -1.21 14.84
N VAL A 184 -19.04 -0.10 14.57
CA VAL A 184 -18.35 0.18 13.31
C VAL A 184 -16.88 -0.23 13.44
N TYR A 185 -16.45 -1.14 12.56
CA TYR A 185 -15.05 -1.48 12.31
C TYR A 185 -14.58 -0.75 11.06
N SER A 186 -13.40 -0.12 11.12
CA SER A 186 -12.70 0.41 9.95
C SER A 186 -11.25 -0.03 9.97
N GLY A 187 -10.87 -0.88 9.03
CA GLY A 187 -9.53 -1.42 8.84
C GLY A 187 -8.75 -0.73 7.73
N ILE A 188 -7.72 -1.41 7.22
CA ILE A 188 -6.86 -0.90 6.14
C ILE A 188 -7.39 -1.20 4.73
N THR A 189 -8.19 -2.26 4.57
CA THR A 189 -8.80 -2.72 3.31
C THR A 189 -10.30 -2.46 3.29
N HIS A 190 -10.98 -2.66 4.43
CA HIS A 190 -12.44 -2.57 4.48
C HIS A 190 -12.98 -1.95 5.78
N SER A 191 -14.24 -1.50 5.71
CA SER A 191 -15.04 -1.07 6.85
C SER A 191 -16.35 -1.84 6.86
N ARG A 192 -16.82 -2.28 8.04
CA ARG A 192 -18.15 -2.87 8.19
C ARG A 192 -18.81 -2.49 9.51
N SER A 193 -20.11 -2.70 9.55
CA SER A 193 -20.94 -2.49 10.73
C SER A 193 -21.40 -3.82 11.31
N LEU A 194 -21.32 -3.94 12.62
CA LEU A 194 -21.75 -5.08 13.42
C LEU A 194 -22.87 -4.68 14.37
N LYS A 195 -23.59 -5.66 14.90
CA LYS A 195 -24.65 -5.41 15.89
C LYS A 195 -24.05 -4.72 17.13
N LYS A 196 -24.67 -3.63 17.58
CA LYS A 196 -24.21 -2.83 18.73
C LYS A 196 -23.97 -3.64 20.01
N ASN A 197 -24.77 -4.68 20.26
CA ASN A 197 -24.65 -5.51 21.47
C ASN A 197 -23.30 -6.25 21.56
N LEU A 198 -22.63 -6.49 20.42
CA LEU A 198 -21.32 -7.12 20.37
C LEU A 198 -20.18 -6.19 20.86
N ALA A 199 -20.41 -4.87 20.94
CA ALA A 199 -19.40 -3.91 21.38
C ALA A 199 -18.90 -4.18 22.80
N SER A 200 -19.78 -4.64 23.70
CA SER A 200 -19.41 -4.92 25.09
C SER A 200 -18.32 -5.99 25.21
N GLU A 201 -18.41 -7.03 24.38
CA GLU A 201 -17.45 -8.12 24.34
C GLU A 201 -16.14 -7.68 23.66
N LEU A 202 -16.23 -7.08 22.48
CA LEU A 202 -15.04 -6.58 21.77
C LEU A 202 -14.24 -5.60 22.65
N PHE A 203 -14.93 -4.65 23.30
CA PHE A 203 -14.27 -3.64 24.13
C PHE A 203 -13.62 -4.25 25.39
N LYS A 204 -14.08 -5.42 25.85
CA LYS A 204 -13.41 -6.16 26.92
C LYS A 204 -12.04 -6.68 26.46
N TYR A 205 -11.90 -7.16 25.22
CA TYR A 205 -10.62 -7.60 24.66
C TYR A 205 -9.69 -6.40 24.40
N LEU A 206 -10.22 -5.31 23.84
CA LEU A 206 -9.46 -4.08 23.60
C LEU A 206 -8.91 -3.45 24.88
N LYS A 207 -9.72 -3.37 25.96
CA LYS A 207 -9.26 -2.89 27.28
C LYS A 207 -8.12 -3.72 27.89
N LYS A 208 -7.97 -4.97 27.48
CA LYS A 208 -6.90 -5.88 27.92
C LYS A 208 -5.71 -5.91 26.97
N GLU A 209 -5.76 -5.13 25.89
CA GLU A 209 -4.78 -5.15 24.80
C GLU A 209 -4.54 -6.56 24.19
N ASN A 210 -5.56 -7.41 24.23
CA ASN A 210 -5.46 -8.78 23.72
C ASN A 210 -5.86 -8.82 22.24
N LEU A 211 -4.92 -8.47 21.37
CA LEU A 211 -5.17 -8.37 19.93
C LEU A 211 -5.50 -9.71 19.27
N ALA A 212 -4.97 -10.83 19.79
CA ALA A 212 -5.31 -12.17 19.30
C ALA A 212 -6.80 -12.48 19.50
N GLU A 213 -7.35 -12.15 20.67
CA GLU A 213 -8.79 -12.33 20.95
C GLU A 213 -9.64 -11.34 20.14
N VAL A 214 -9.17 -10.10 19.96
CA VAL A 214 -9.85 -9.15 19.05
C VAL A 214 -9.88 -9.72 17.63
N HIS A 215 -8.78 -10.28 17.15
CA HIS A 215 -8.69 -10.87 15.81
C HIS A 215 -9.63 -12.08 15.68
N SER A 216 -9.63 -13.00 16.66
CA SER A 216 -10.55 -14.13 16.68
C SER A 216 -12.01 -13.68 16.70
N PHE A 217 -12.34 -12.69 17.51
CA PHE A 217 -13.68 -12.10 17.53
C PHE A 217 -14.08 -11.55 16.15
N MET A 218 -13.17 -10.86 15.44
CA MET A 218 -13.46 -10.40 14.08
C MET A 218 -13.64 -11.58 13.12
N LYS A 219 -12.90 -12.68 13.30
CA LYS A 219 -13.11 -13.89 12.49
C LYS A 219 -14.52 -14.47 12.62
N ASP A 220 -15.05 -14.45 13.84
CA ASP A 220 -16.35 -15.03 14.14
C ASP A 220 -17.53 -14.16 13.67
N TYR A 221 -17.34 -12.83 13.62
CA TYR A 221 -18.46 -11.89 13.41
C TYR A 221 -18.34 -10.98 12.18
N LEU A 222 -17.14 -10.79 11.62
CA LEU A 222 -16.87 -9.80 10.56
C LEU A 222 -16.57 -10.46 9.20
N CYS A 223 -15.48 -11.23 9.14
CA CYS A 223 -14.96 -11.92 7.96
C CYS A 223 -13.98 -13.02 8.38
N TYR A 224 -13.77 -14.05 7.56
CA TYR A 224 -12.95 -15.21 7.93
C TYR A 224 -11.46 -14.85 8.17
N GLU A 225 -10.99 -13.77 7.59
CA GLU A 225 -9.62 -13.25 7.65
C GLU A 225 -9.34 -12.48 8.95
N GLY A 226 -10.38 -12.07 9.69
CA GLY A 226 -10.29 -11.29 10.91
C GLY A 226 -9.85 -9.83 10.66
N MET A 227 -9.10 -9.25 11.60
CA MET A 227 -8.58 -7.87 11.44
C MET A 227 -7.58 -7.78 10.27
N ASP A 228 -7.91 -7.08 9.20
CA ASP A 228 -7.05 -6.87 8.01
C ASP A 228 -5.70 -6.19 8.27
N ALA A 229 -5.54 -5.48 9.40
CA ALA A 229 -4.30 -4.82 9.79
C ALA A 229 -3.39 -5.66 10.72
N TYR A 230 -3.81 -6.87 11.12
CA TYR A 230 -3.16 -7.65 12.18
C TYR A 230 -2.30 -8.80 11.64
N CYS A 231 -1.09 -8.96 12.14
CA CYS A 231 -0.25 -10.15 11.92
C CYS A 231 -0.28 -11.05 13.17
N PRO A 232 -0.88 -12.25 13.08
CA PRO A 232 -0.97 -13.20 14.20
C PRO A 232 0.38 -13.65 14.77
N GLU A 233 1.41 -13.78 13.92
CA GLU A 233 2.74 -14.26 14.31
C GLU A 233 3.51 -13.21 15.13
N CYS A 234 3.34 -11.93 14.76
CA CYS A 234 3.99 -10.81 15.44
C CYS A 234 3.16 -10.27 16.63
N ASP A 235 1.88 -10.64 16.71
CA ASP A 235 0.86 -10.08 17.60
C ASP A 235 0.82 -8.53 17.53
N LYS A 236 0.83 -7.99 16.31
CA LYS A 236 0.98 -6.55 16.04
C LYS A 236 0.05 -6.06 14.93
N ILE A 237 -0.27 -4.76 15.00
CA ILE A 237 -1.06 -4.04 13.99
C ILE A 237 -0.13 -3.25 13.08
N TYR A 238 -0.43 -3.25 11.78
CA TYR A 238 0.33 -2.58 10.75
C TYR A 238 -0.60 -1.76 9.86
N CYS A 239 -0.22 -0.53 9.51
CA CYS A 239 -0.93 0.23 8.50
C CYS A 239 -0.65 -0.38 7.11
N TRP A 240 -1.47 -0.03 6.12
CA TRP A 240 -1.32 -0.47 4.72
C TRP A 240 0.13 -0.49 4.22
N GLU A 241 0.85 0.61 4.44
CA GLU A 241 2.25 0.79 4.01
C GLU A 241 3.21 -0.20 4.69
N HIS A 242 3.11 -0.37 6.02
CA HIS A 242 4.00 -1.24 6.78
C HIS A 242 3.55 -2.71 6.78
N TYR A 243 2.31 -2.98 6.41
CA TYR A 243 1.85 -4.34 6.13
C TYR A 243 2.08 -4.73 4.67
N ASN A 244 2.76 -3.88 3.88
CA ASN A 244 3.05 -4.08 2.46
C ASN A 244 1.86 -4.69 1.69
N ALA A 245 0.67 -4.12 1.90
CA ALA A 245 -0.56 -4.69 1.38
C ALA A 245 -0.58 -4.62 -0.16
N ARG A 246 -0.86 -5.75 -0.80
CA ARG A 246 -0.90 -5.93 -2.25
C ARG A 246 -2.25 -6.50 -2.67
N VAL A 247 -2.86 -5.87 -3.65
CA VAL A 247 -4.11 -6.32 -4.26
C VAL A 247 -3.77 -7.26 -5.40
N GLU A 248 -4.44 -8.41 -5.43
CA GLU A 248 -4.43 -9.36 -6.54
C GLU A 248 -5.73 -9.23 -7.33
N TYR A 249 -5.61 -9.37 -8.66
CA TYR A 249 -6.73 -9.28 -9.58
C TYR A 249 -6.81 -10.56 -10.42
N ASP A 250 -7.99 -11.14 -10.55
CA ASP A 250 -8.28 -12.27 -11.43
C ASP A 250 -9.25 -11.84 -12.55
N ASP A 251 -8.86 -12.12 -13.79
CA ASP A 251 -9.58 -11.67 -15.01
C ASP A 251 -9.99 -10.18 -15.02
N GLY A 252 -9.15 -9.29 -14.45
CA GLY A 252 -9.39 -7.85 -14.37
C GLY A 252 -10.35 -7.43 -13.24
N PHE A 253 -10.84 -8.37 -12.43
CA PHE A 253 -11.65 -8.11 -11.25
C PHE A 253 -10.81 -8.25 -9.99
N TYR A 254 -11.19 -7.51 -8.94
CA TYR A 254 -10.59 -7.69 -7.62
C TYR A 254 -10.81 -9.14 -7.18
N ASP A 255 -9.73 -9.83 -6.82
CA ASP A 255 -9.76 -11.19 -6.29
C ASP A 255 -9.58 -11.14 -4.77
N CYS A 256 -8.38 -10.76 -4.31
CA CYS A 256 -8.07 -10.69 -2.88
C CYS A 256 -6.97 -9.68 -2.57
N THR A 257 -6.72 -9.41 -1.29
CA THR A 257 -5.58 -8.61 -0.82
C THR A 257 -4.72 -9.43 0.12
N TYR A 258 -3.40 -9.41 -0.09
CA TYR A 258 -2.41 -9.99 0.82
C TYR A 258 -1.68 -8.88 1.58
N GLY A 259 -1.40 -9.11 2.87
CA GLY A 259 -0.51 -8.28 3.68
C GLY A 259 0.74 -9.07 4.09
N GLU A 260 1.92 -8.46 3.99
CA GLU A 260 3.20 -8.96 4.47
C GLU A 260 3.83 -7.98 5.47
N CYS A 261 3.97 -8.41 6.73
CA CYS A 261 4.49 -7.52 7.78
C CYS A 261 6.00 -7.32 7.65
N PRO A 262 6.62 -6.37 8.38
CA PRO A 262 8.07 -6.11 8.29
C PRO A 262 8.96 -7.29 8.72
N ALA A 263 8.40 -8.31 9.35
CA ALA A 263 9.09 -9.55 9.69
C ALA A 263 8.99 -10.63 8.58
N GLY A 264 8.32 -10.34 7.47
CA GLY A 264 8.14 -11.26 6.33
C GLY A 264 6.96 -12.24 6.48
N HIS A 265 6.12 -12.11 7.52
CA HIS A 265 4.92 -12.94 7.64
C HIS A 265 3.81 -12.40 6.73
N GLY A 266 3.41 -13.21 5.75
CA GLY A 266 2.37 -12.91 4.78
C GLY A 266 1.07 -13.68 5.02
N ARG A 267 -0.08 -13.05 4.78
CA ARG A 267 -1.40 -13.72 4.74
C ARG A 267 -2.40 -12.96 3.87
N MET A 268 -3.48 -13.63 3.48
CA MET A 268 -4.65 -12.97 2.93
C MET A 268 -5.34 -12.16 4.04
N ILE A 269 -5.69 -10.91 3.73
CA ILE A 269 -6.29 -9.95 4.66
C ILE A 269 -7.67 -9.47 4.21
N ASP A 270 -8.03 -9.70 2.95
CA ASP A 270 -9.33 -9.40 2.35
C ASP A 270 -9.56 -10.33 1.16
N ASP A 271 -10.81 -10.80 0.99
CA ASP A 271 -11.31 -11.72 -0.06
C ASP A 271 -12.71 -11.23 -0.49
#